data_AF-A0A7K3KPW4-F1
#
_entry.id   AF-A0A7K3KPW4-F1
#
_cell.length_a   1.000
_cell.length_b   1.000
_cell.length_c   1.000
_cell.angle_alpha   90.00
_cell.angle_beta   90.00
_cell.angle_gamma   90.00
#
_symmetry.space_group_name_H-M   'P 1'
#
loop_
_entity.id
_entity.type
_entity.pdbx_description
1 polymer ?
#
loop_
_entity_poly.entity_id
_entity_poly.type
_entity_poly.pdbx_seq_one_letter_code
_entity_poly.pdbx_strand_id
1 'polypeptide(L)'
;LFTKFAKKMVPDAFSRKGNLSTVGEYKEFKLEETPSFLSATLTSLMPVLLMAISTLYVMVAHGGKTPKNPSALDNIVAFIGSPDVAMLLSLLIAIFTMGIFRKIPMKRLMASAEASIKQIAMMLLIIGGGGAFKQVLIDGGVGDSVAQIFQGSRLSPLILAWLIAVVLRLALGSATVAALTAAGLVLPLMAATGTNPALLVIATGAGSLFFSHVNDAGFWM
;
A
#
# COMPACT_ATOMS: atom_id res chain seq x y z
N LEU A 1 40.11 -13.43 -4.70
CA LEU A 1 40.83 -13.08 -5.95
C LEU A 1 40.25 -11.83 -6.61
N PHE A 2 38.93 -11.77 -6.84
CA PHE A 2 38.23 -10.61 -7.42
C PHE A 2 38.54 -9.27 -6.73
N THR A 3 38.51 -9.21 -5.39
CA THR A 3 38.78 -7.98 -4.63
C THR A 3 40.20 -7.44 -4.81
N LYS A 4 41.20 -8.32 -4.98
CA LYS A 4 42.59 -7.89 -5.27
C LYS A 4 42.73 -7.36 -6.69
N PHE A 5 42.00 -7.93 -7.64
CA PHE A 5 41.99 -7.49 -9.04
C PHE A 5 41.25 -6.14 -9.19
N ALA A 6 40.08 -6.01 -8.56
CA ALA A 6 39.31 -4.77 -8.51
C ALA A 6 40.10 -3.61 -7.87
N LYS A 7 40.85 -3.87 -6.78
CA LYS A 7 41.73 -2.87 -6.15
C LYS A 7 42.88 -2.41 -7.05
N LYS A 8 43.33 -3.24 -7.99
CA LYS A 8 44.38 -2.91 -8.96
C LYS A 8 43.85 -2.09 -10.15
N MET A 9 42.62 -2.34 -10.59
CA MET A 9 42.00 -1.62 -11.70
C MET A 9 41.36 -0.28 -11.29
N VAL A 10 40.74 -0.21 -10.12
CA VAL A 10 40.05 1.01 -9.65
C VAL A 10 40.42 1.30 -8.19
N PRO A 11 41.66 1.74 -7.92
CA PRO A 11 42.15 1.96 -6.56
C PRO A 11 41.36 3.06 -5.81
N ASP A 12 40.83 4.06 -6.52
CA ASP A 12 40.02 5.15 -5.95
C ASP A 12 38.71 4.64 -5.32
N ALA A 13 38.08 3.59 -5.86
CA ALA A 13 36.87 3.00 -5.31
C ALA A 13 37.08 2.29 -3.97
N PHE A 14 38.33 1.93 -3.65
CA PHE A 14 38.73 1.34 -2.36
C PHE A 14 39.35 2.36 -1.40
N SER A 15 39.55 3.60 -1.85
CA SER A 15 39.90 4.71 -0.98
C SER A 15 38.62 5.25 -0.35
N ARG A 16 38.55 5.35 0.98
CA ARG A 16 37.46 6.07 1.66
C ARG A 16 37.60 7.56 1.38
N LYS A 17 37.20 8.00 0.19
CA LYS A 17 36.87 9.41 -0.08
C LYS A 17 35.37 9.57 0.09
N GLY A 18 34.95 9.75 1.32
CA GLY A 18 33.55 9.97 1.66
C GLY A 18 33.47 10.65 3.01
N ASN A 19 33.25 11.97 2.97
CA ASN A 19 32.71 12.68 4.11
C ASN A 19 31.32 12.07 4.35
N LEU A 20 31.06 11.50 5.53
CA LEU A 20 29.78 10.86 5.86
C LEU A 20 28.57 11.81 5.71
N SER A 21 28.81 13.10 5.51
CA SER A 21 27.83 14.13 5.20
C SER A 21 27.08 13.94 3.89
N THR A 22 27.52 13.08 2.96
CA THR A 22 26.74 12.74 1.74
C THR A 22 25.64 11.71 1.99
N VAL A 23 25.62 11.07 3.17
CA VAL A 23 24.60 10.08 3.57
C VAL A 23 23.41 10.73 4.30
N GLY A 24 23.44 12.06 4.46
CA GLY A 24 22.40 12.86 5.13
C GLY A 24 22.89 13.50 6.43
N GLU A 25 22.13 14.46 6.96
CA GLU A 25 22.42 15.10 8.25
C GLU A 25 22.32 14.06 9.39
N TYR A 26 23.44 13.76 10.04
CA TYR A 26 23.45 12.96 11.26
C TYR A 26 22.82 13.78 12.40
N LYS A 27 21.55 13.49 12.73
CA LYS A 27 20.88 14.04 13.92
C LYS A 27 21.10 13.13 15.10
N GLU A 28 21.92 13.56 16.05
CA GLU A 28 22.08 12.90 17.33
C GLU A 28 20.87 13.24 18.22
N PHE A 29 19.98 12.26 18.40
CA PHE A 29 18.79 12.44 19.25
C PHE A 29 19.16 12.19 20.71
N LYS A 30 18.88 13.17 21.58
CA LYS A 30 18.95 12.96 23.02
C LYS A 30 17.84 12.00 23.44
N LEU A 31 18.18 10.92 24.14
CA LEU A 31 17.21 9.89 24.57
C LEU A 31 16.07 10.46 25.41
N GLU A 32 16.34 11.51 26.19
CA GLU A 32 15.36 12.27 26.97
C GLU A 32 14.27 12.95 26.10
N GLU A 33 14.61 13.25 24.84
CA GLU A 33 13.73 13.85 23.85
C GLU A 33 13.04 12.80 22.95
N THR A 34 13.19 11.50 23.25
CA THR A 34 12.52 10.40 22.52
C THR A 34 11.35 9.80 23.32
N PRO A 35 10.28 9.33 22.65
CA PRO A 35 9.19 8.66 23.37
C PRO A 35 9.70 7.33 23.96
N SER A 36 9.08 6.89 25.05
CA SER A 36 9.41 5.57 25.60
C SER A 36 9.15 4.48 24.56
N PHE A 37 10.01 3.48 24.51
CA PHE A 37 9.94 2.40 23.51
C PHE A 37 8.55 1.77 23.43
N LEU A 38 7.92 1.53 24.59
CA LEU A 38 6.60 0.93 24.67
C LEU A 38 5.51 1.86 24.08
N SER A 39 5.57 3.16 24.37
CA SER A 39 4.63 4.13 23.81
C SER A 39 4.80 4.26 22.30
N ALA A 40 6.04 4.31 21.80
CA ALA A 40 6.34 4.39 20.38
C ALA A 40 5.82 3.18 19.61
N THR A 41 6.08 1.99 20.17
CA THR A 41 5.67 0.71 19.58
C THR A 41 4.15 0.55 19.58
N LEU A 42 3.49 0.81 20.71
CA LEU A 42 2.01 0.75 20.80
C LEU A 42 1.37 1.71 19.81
N THR A 43 1.82 2.97 19.79
CA THR A 43 1.25 4.00 18.92
C THR A 43 1.41 3.65 17.44
N SER A 44 2.58 3.15 17.04
CA SER A 44 2.83 2.73 15.66
C SER A 44 2.00 1.50 15.25
N LEU A 45 1.68 0.61 16.19
CA LEU A 45 0.91 -0.61 15.94
C LEU A 45 -0.61 -0.42 16.13
N MET A 46 -1.07 0.73 16.63
CA MET A 46 -2.49 0.98 16.89
C MET A 46 -3.44 0.66 15.73
N PRO A 47 -3.18 1.05 14.47
CA PRO A 47 -4.11 0.76 13.39
C PRO A 47 -4.31 -0.75 13.24
N VAL A 48 -3.20 -1.48 13.25
CA VAL A 48 -3.20 -2.95 13.11
C VAL A 48 -3.86 -3.62 14.29
N LEU A 49 -3.62 -3.13 15.51
CA LEU A 49 -4.23 -3.69 16.72
C LEU A 49 -5.75 -3.48 16.74
N LEU A 50 -6.25 -2.29 16.35
CA LEU A 50 -7.69 -2.02 16.24
C LEU A 50 -8.36 -2.92 15.20
N MET A 51 -7.76 -3.05 14.01
CA MET A 51 -8.25 -3.94 12.96
C MET A 51 -8.21 -5.42 13.38
N ALA A 52 -7.13 -5.85 14.05
CA ALA A 52 -6.99 -7.20 14.55
C ALA A 52 -8.03 -7.54 15.62
N ILE A 53 -8.28 -6.64 16.58
CA ILE A 53 -9.31 -6.83 17.61
C ILE A 53 -10.68 -6.99 16.96
N SER A 54 -11.02 -6.16 15.98
CA SER A 54 -12.29 -6.28 15.26
C SER A 54 -12.41 -7.61 14.50
N THR A 55 -11.34 -8.01 13.82
CA THR A 55 -11.28 -9.29 13.10
C THR A 55 -11.43 -10.49 14.04
N LEU A 56 -10.73 -10.47 15.18
CA LEU A 56 -10.82 -11.51 16.22
C LEU A 56 -12.22 -11.56 16.84
N TYR A 57 -12.83 -10.40 17.08
CA TYR A 57 -14.21 -10.33 17.58
C TYR A 57 -15.19 -10.96 16.60
N VAL A 58 -15.12 -10.63 15.31
CA VAL A 58 -15.97 -11.24 14.27
C VAL A 58 -15.73 -12.75 14.17
N MET A 59 -14.47 -13.18 14.31
CA MET A 59 -14.10 -14.60 14.26
C MET A 59 -14.66 -15.39 15.45
N VAL A 60 -14.57 -14.84 16.66
CA VAL A 60 -15.02 -15.52 17.90
C VAL A 60 -16.53 -15.42 18.09
N ALA A 61 -17.13 -14.24 17.89
CA ALA A 61 -18.55 -14.03 18.15
C ALA A 61 -19.46 -14.56 17.04
N HIS A 62 -18.98 -14.58 15.78
CA HIS A 62 -19.81 -14.92 14.61
C HIS A 62 -19.22 -16.02 13.72
N GLY A 63 -18.17 -16.70 14.18
CA GLY A 63 -17.52 -17.78 13.41
C GLY A 63 -16.96 -17.31 12.07
N GLY A 64 -16.58 -16.03 11.96
CA GLY A 64 -16.05 -15.44 10.73
C GLY A 64 -17.11 -15.11 9.67
N LYS A 65 -18.40 -15.11 10.02
CA LYS A 65 -19.50 -14.71 9.11
C LYS A 65 -20.09 -13.37 9.54
N THR A 66 -20.56 -12.60 8.56
CA THR A 66 -21.28 -11.35 8.83
C THR A 66 -22.56 -11.62 9.64
N PRO A 67 -22.79 -10.95 10.78
CA PRO A 67 -23.99 -11.13 11.59
C PRO A 67 -25.25 -10.83 10.77
N LYS A 68 -26.24 -11.74 10.77
CA LYS A 68 -27.54 -11.49 10.11
C LYS A 68 -28.39 -10.44 10.86
N ASN A 69 -28.23 -10.35 12.18
CA ASN A 69 -28.81 -9.31 13.04
C ASN A 69 -27.68 -8.68 13.87
N PRO A 70 -27.09 -7.55 13.44
CA PRO A 70 -25.99 -6.93 14.15
C PRO A 70 -26.48 -6.30 15.46
N SER A 71 -25.85 -6.69 16.56
CA SER A 71 -25.99 -6.00 17.85
C SER A 71 -25.36 -4.60 17.78
N ALA A 72 -25.74 -3.70 18.69
CA ALA A 72 -25.11 -2.39 18.82
C ALA A 72 -23.57 -2.51 19.01
N LEU A 73 -23.12 -3.54 19.72
CA LEU A 73 -21.69 -3.84 19.88
C LEU A 73 -21.02 -4.26 18.56
N ASP A 74 -21.71 -5.03 17.70
CA ASP A 74 -21.15 -5.48 16.43
C ASP A 74 -20.90 -4.30 15.49
N ASN A 75 -21.82 -3.33 15.47
CA ASN A 75 -21.67 -2.11 14.67
C ASN A 75 -20.52 -1.23 15.17
N ILE A 76 -20.35 -1.09 16.49
CA ILE A 76 -19.24 -0.33 17.07
C ILE A 76 -17.90 -0.99 16.74
N VAL A 77 -17.81 -2.31 16.89
CA VAL A 77 -16.56 -3.06 16.61
C VAL A 77 -16.25 -3.07 15.12
N ALA A 78 -17.24 -3.21 14.25
CA ALA A 78 -17.06 -3.10 12.80
C ALA A 78 -16.64 -1.69 12.39
N PHE A 79 -17.21 -0.65 13.02
CA PHE A 79 -16.86 0.74 12.75
C PHE A 79 -15.42 1.05 13.14
N ILE A 80 -15.03 0.75 14.39
CA ILE A 80 -13.66 0.99 14.90
C ILE A 80 -12.62 0.14 14.15
N GLY A 81 -13.01 -1.08 13.75
CA GLY A 81 -12.16 -1.99 13.01
C GLY A 81 -12.04 -1.69 11.51
N SER A 82 -12.87 -0.79 10.97
CA SER A 82 -12.75 -0.40 9.57
C SER A 82 -11.40 0.30 9.33
N PRO A 83 -10.68 0.01 8.23
CA PRO A 83 -9.35 0.58 8.00
C PRO A 83 -9.31 2.10 8.08
N ASP A 84 -10.30 2.78 7.50
CA ASP A 84 -10.36 4.25 7.47
C ASP A 84 -10.47 4.84 8.89
N VAL A 85 -11.38 4.30 9.71
CA VAL A 85 -11.61 4.77 11.09
C VAL A 85 -10.44 4.37 11.99
N ALA A 86 -9.92 3.15 11.85
CA ALA A 86 -8.78 2.67 12.62
C ALA A 86 -7.54 3.54 12.38
N MET A 87 -7.26 3.91 11.12
CA MET A 87 -6.16 4.82 10.77
C MET A 87 -6.38 6.22 11.32
N LEU A 88 -7.60 6.77 11.20
CA LEU A 88 -7.95 8.08 11.77
C LEU A 88 -7.76 8.11 13.28
N LEU A 89 -8.30 7.13 13.99
CA LEU A 89 -8.20 7.04 15.45
C LEU A 89 -6.73 6.89 15.89
N SER A 90 -5.97 6.07 15.16
CA SER A 90 -4.54 5.90 15.43
C SER A 90 -3.74 7.16 15.21
N LEU A 91 -4.07 7.97 14.19
CA LEU A 91 -3.47 9.29 13.98
C LEU A 91 -3.76 10.24 15.16
N LEU A 92 -5.01 10.26 15.64
CA LEU A 92 -5.38 11.07 16.81
C LEU A 92 -4.63 10.62 18.06
N ILE A 93 -4.56 9.31 18.30
CA ILE A 93 -3.78 8.73 19.40
C ILE A 93 -2.30 9.09 19.25
N ALA A 94 -1.74 9.07 18.04
CA ALA A 94 -0.36 9.45 17.80
C ALA A 94 -0.10 10.93 18.10
N ILE A 95 -0.98 11.84 17.66
CA ILE A 95 -0.87 13.27 17.98
C ILE A 95 -0.94 13.49 19.49
N PHE A 96 -1.82 12.78 20.19
CA PHE A 96 -1.98 12.88 21.63
C PHE A 96 -0.76 12.33 22.39
N THR A 97 -0.37 11.09 22.13
CA THR A 97 0.68 10.37 22.86
C THR A 97 2.10 10.85 22.51
N MET A 98 2.38 11.08 21.23
CA MET A 98 3.71 11.48 20.75
C MET A 98 3.89 12.99 20.69
N GLY A 99 2.80 13.75 20.62
CA GLY A 99 2.83 15.20 20.56
C GLY A 99 2.50 15.87 21.89
N ILE A 100 1.21 15.87 22.24
CA ILE A 100 0.67 16.65 23.36
C ILE A 100 1.21 16.18 24.70
N PHE A 101 1.22 14.87 24.96
CA PHE A 101 1.71 14.29 26.21
C PHE A 101 3.20 14.57 26.45
N ARG A 102 3.95 14.80 25.36
CA ARG A 102 5.39 15.13 25.36
C ARG A 102 5.66 16.63 25.32
N LYS A 103 4.60 17.46 25.43
CA LYS A 103 4.65 18.93 25.40
C LYS A 103 5.31 19.50 24.12
N ILE A 104 5.22 18.78 23.01
CA ILE A 104 5.72 19.28 21.72
C ILE A 104 4.77 20.36 21.21
N PRO A 105 5.28 21.54 20.79
CA PRO A 105 4.42 22.61 20.29
C PRO A 105 3.65 22.16 19.05
N MET A 106 2.35 22.50 18.98
CA MET A 106 1.45 22.11 17.88
C MET A 106 1.98 22.52 16.50
N LYS A 107 2.67 23.67 16.41
CA LYS A 107 3.30 24.13 15.16
C LYS A 107 4.32 23.13 14.61
N ARG A 108 5.09 22.45 15.47
CA ARG A 108 6.08 21.44 15.06
C ARG A 108 5.40 20.14 14.63
N LEU A 109 4.32 19.75 15.30
CA LEU A 109 3.49 18.59 14.91
C LEU A 109 2.88 18.80 13.53
N MET A 110 2.30 19.98 13.27
CA MET A 110 1.73 20.34 11.97
C MET A 110 2.78 20.37 10.85
N ALA A 111 3.97 20.92 11.12
CA ALA A 111 5.06 20.89 10.16
C ALA A 111 5.50 19.45 9.81
N SER A 112 5.49 18.54 10.80
CA SER A 112 5.77 17.13 10.55
C SER A 112 4.68 16.46 9.71
N ALA A 113 3.40 16.76 9.98
CA ALA A 113 2.29 16.23 9.20
C ALA A 113 2.33 16.73 7.75
N GLU A 114 2.62 18.03 7.55
CA GLU A 114 2.80 18.63 6.23
C GLU A 114 3.92 17.95 5.43
N ALA A 115 5.08 17.73 6.07
CA ALA A 115 6.20 17.04 5.44
C ALA A 115 5.82 15.61 5.00
N SER A 116 5.11 14.87 5.85
CA SER A 116 4.62 13.53 5.52
C SER A 116 3.62 13.54 4.36
N ILE A 117 2.66 14.47 4.35
CA ILE A 117 1.69 14.62 3.26
C ILE A 117 2.40 14.94 1.95
N LYS A 118 3.39 15.86 1.98
CA LYS A 118 4.15 16.24 0.79
C LYS A 118 4.89 15.05 0.16
N GLN A 119 5.41 14.14 0.98
CA GLN A 119 6.10 12.93 0.50
C GLN A 119 5.16 11.96 -0.24
N ILE A 120 3.90 11.87 0.18
CA ILE A 120 2.91 10.97 -0.45
C ILE A 120 2.01 11.66 -1.48
N ALA A 121 2.07 12.99 -1.61
CA ALA A 121 1.17 13.78 -2.45
C ALA A 121 1.16 13.32 -3.91
N MET A 122 2.34 13.06 -4.49
CA MET A 122 2.45 12.55 -5.86
C MET A 122 1.80 11.17 -6.00
N MET A 123 2.05 10.27 -5.05
CA MET A 123 1.44 8.94 -5.04
C MET A 123 -0.09 9.03 -4.93
N LEU A 124 -0.61 9.94 -4.10
CA LEU A 124 -2.04 10.18 -3.96
C LEU A 124 -2.66 10.69 -5.27
N LEU A 125 -2.01 11.62 -5.96
CA LEU A 125 -2.46 12.14 -7.27
C LEU A 125 -2.46 11.04 -8.34
N ILE A 126 -1.43 10.18 -8.37
CA ILE A 126 -1.33 9.05 -9.30
C ILE A 126 -2.45 8.03 -9.03
N ILE A 127 -2.71 7.70 -7.77
CA ILE A 127 -3.79 6.79 -7.37
C ILE A 127 -5.16 7.38 -7.73
N GLY A 128 -5.39 8.67 -7.45
CA GLY A 128 -6.64 9.36 -7.79
C GLY A 128 -6.89 9.41 -9.29
N GLY A 129 -5.88 9.75 -10.08
CA GLY A 129 -5.94 9.72 -11.54
C GLY A 129 -6.19 8.32 -12.10
N GLY A 130 -5.51 7.31 -11.55
CA GLY A 130 -5.74 5.90 -11.90
C GLY A 130 -7.16 5.42 -11.56
N GLY A 131 -7.73 5.89 -10.45
CA GLY A 131 -9.11 5.62 -10.07
C GLY A 131 -10.14 6.24 -11.03
N ALA A 132 -9.94 7.49 -11.44
CA ALA A 132 -10.78 8.14 -12.44
C ALA A 132 -10.67 7.46 -13.81
N PHE A 133 -9.45 7.11 -14.24
CA PHE A 133 -9.22 6.38 -15.50
C PHE A 133 -9.85 4.99 -15.48
N LYS A 134 -9.77 4.27 -14.35
CA LYS A 134 -10.52 3.02 -14.14
C LYS A 134 -12.01 3.23 -14.42
N GLN A 135 -12.61 4.29 -13.90
CA GLN A 135 -14.03 4.53 -14.08
C GLN A 135 -14.38 4.79 -15.55
N VAL A 136 -13.56 5.58 -16.27
CA VAL A 136 -13.72 5.79 -17.72
C VAL A 136 -13.65 4.48 -18.51
N LEU A 137 -12.76 3.55 -18.13
CA LEU A 137 -12.69 2.23 -18.79
C LEU A 137 -13.92 1.35 -18.51
N ILE A 138 -14.45 1.41 -17.29
CA ILE A 138 -15.67 0.69 -16.91
C ILE A 138 -16.86 1.26 -17.66
N ASP A 139 -17.05 2.58 -17.60
CA ASP A 139 -18.16 3.29 -18.25
C ASP A 139 -18.06 3.18 -19.79
N GLY A 140 -16.84 3.09 -20.33
CA GLY A 140 -16.57 2.84 -21.75
C GLY A 140 -16.81 1.40 -22.20
N GLY A 141 -17.29 0.51 -21.32
CA GLY A 141 -17.64 -0.87 -21.68
C GLY A 141 -16.43 -1.77 -21.96
N VAL A 142 -15.22 -1.36 -21.58
CA VAL A 142 -14.01 -2.17 -21.77
C VAL A 142 -14.09 -3.44 -20.92
N GLY A 143 -14.61 -3.33 -19.69
CA GLY A 143 -14.84 -4.48 -18.80
C GLY A 143 -15.80 -5.51 -19.41
N ASP A 144 -16.89 -5.04 -20.03
CA ASP A 144 -17.89 -5.90 -20.67
C ASP A 144 -17.37 -6.54 -21.96
N SER A 145 -16.62 -5.77 -22.76
CA SER A 145 -15.98 -6.28 -23.98
C SER A 145 -14.96 -7.37 -23.67
N VAL A 146 -14.15 -7.17 -22.63
CA VAL A 146 -13.25 -8.20 -22.10
C VAL A 146 -14.08 -9.41 -21.65
N ALA A 147 -15.11 -9.22 -20.82
CA ALA A 147 -15.96 -10.33 -20.38
C ALA A 147 -16.58 -11.13 -21.55
N GLN A 148 -17.07 -10.47 -22.59
CA GLN A 148 -17.67 -11.11 -23.77
C GLN A 148 -16.66 -11.89 -24.62
N ILE A 149 -15.48 -11.33 -24.88
CA ILE A 149 -14.41 -12.03 -25.62
C ILE A 149 -14.05 -13.34 -24.89
N PHE A 150 -14.14 -13.35 -23.56
CA PHE A 150 -13.69 -14.48 -22.75
C PHE A 150 -14.78 -15.45 -22.31
N GLN A 151 -16.08 -15.11 -22.45
CA GLN A 151 -17.20 -16.04 -22.19
C GLN A 151 -17.14 -17.32 -23.06
N GLY A 152 -16.43 -17.30 -24.20
CA GLY A 152 -16.19 -18.47 -25.05
C GLY A 152 -14.81 -19.14 -24.90
N SER A 153 -13.93 -18.62 -24.04
CA SER A 153 -12.54 -19.10 -23.92
C SER A 153 -12.38 -20.08 -22.75
N ARG A 154 -11.57 -21.12 -22.93
CA ARG A 154 -11.21 -22.10 -21.87
C ARG A 154 -10.07 -21.62 -20.94
N LEU A 155 -9.67 -20.35 -21.02
CA LEU A 155 -8.56 -19.82 -20.21
C LEU A 155 -8.96 -19.66 -18.74
N SER A 156 -8.02 -19.94 -17.84
CA SER A 156 -8.19 -19.73 -16.40
C SER A 156 -8.40 -18.24 -16.10
N PRO A 157 -9.42 -17.85 -15.30
CA PRO A 157 -9.64 -16.47 -14.88
C PRO A 157 -8.45 -15.83 -14.18
N LEU A 158 -7.61 -16.63 -13.52
CA LEU A 158 -6.39 -16.15 -12.85
C LEU A 158 -5.33 -15.70 -13.85
N ILE A 159 -5.13 -16.47 -14.93
CA ILE A 159 -4.18 -16.13 -16.00
C ILE A 159 -4.68 -14.87 -16.71
N LEU A 160 -5.99 -14.75 -16.89
CA LEU A 160 -6.59 -13.60 -17.53
C LEU A 160 -6.41 -12.32 -16.70
N ALA A 161 -6.70 -12.37 -15.41
CA ALA A 161 -6.47 -11.25 -14.49
C ALA A 161 -5.01 -10.82 -14.46
N TRP A 162 -4.09 -11.79 -14.46
CA TRP A 162 -2.66 -11.54 -14.58
C TRP A 162 -2.31 -10.84 -15.91
N LEU A 163 -2.82 -11.33 -17.04
CA LEU A 163 -2.52 -10.80 -18.37
C LEU A 163 -3.04 -9.36 -18.55
N ILE A 164 -4.25 -9.06 -18.05
CA ILE A 164 -4.79 -7.70 -18.01
C ILE A 164 -3.85 -6.78 -17.22
N ALA A 165 -3.41 -7.21 -16.04
CA ALA A 165 -2.49 -6.44 -15.21
C ALA A 165 -1.12 -6.22 -15.88
N VAL A 166 -0.59 -7.23 -16.59
CA VAL A 166 0.65 -7.15 -17.36
C VAL A 166 0.56 -6.12 -18.49
N VAL A 167 -0.51 -6.19 -19.31
CA VAL A 167 -0.69 -5.24 -20.42
C VAL A 167 -0.80 -3.81 -19.90
N LEU A 168 -1.56 -3.62 -18.82
CA LEU A 168 -1.66 -2.30 -18.17
C LEU A 168 -0.32 -1.87 -17.56
N ARG A 169 0.46 -2.77 -16.97
CA ARG A 169 1.79 -2.46 -16.45
C ARG A 169 2.74 -2.01 -17.55
N LEU A 170 2.77 -2.71 -18.68
CA LEU A 170 3.59 -2.34 -19.84
C LEU A 170 3.17 -1.01 -20.46
N ALA A 171 1.87 -0.69 -20.46
CA ALA A 171 1.37 0.57 -21.00
C ALA A 171 1.58 1.76 -20.05
N LEU A 172 1.28 1.58 -18.76
CA LEU A 172 1.19 2.66 -17.77
C LEU A 172 2.49 2.89 -17.01
N GLY A 173 3.38 1.90 -16.94
CA GLY A 173 4.68 2.02 -16.29
C GLY A 173 4.65 2.09 -14.76
N SER A 174 3.50 2.29 -14.10
CA SER A 174 3.38 2.27 -12.63
C SER A 174 2.66 1.02 -12.13
N ALA A 175 3.29 0.30 -11.19
CA ALA A 175 2.75 -0.94 -10.62
C ALA A 175 1.43 -0.69 -9.87
N THR A 176 1.36 0.44 -9.16
CA THR A 176 0.18 0.83 -8.38
C THR A 176 -1.00 1.18 -9.28
N VAL A 177 -0.76 1.96 -10.34
CA VAL A 177 -1.83 2.33 -11.29
C VAL A 177 -2.30 1.09 -12.04
N ALA A 178 -1.38 0.26 -12.54
CA ALA A 178 -1.72 -0.96 -13.25
C ALA A 178 -2.55 -1.92 -12.39
N ALA A 179 -2.17 -2.12 -11.11
CA ALA A 179 -2.93 -2.97 -10.19
C ALA A 179 -4.35 -2.44 -9.95
N LEU A 180 -4.51 -1.14 -9.69
CA LEU A 180 -5.82 -0.53 -9.40
C LEU A 180 -6.74 -0.55 -10.62
N THR A 181 -6.21 -0.25 -11.80
CA THR A 181 -6.97 -0.29 -13.05
C THR A 181 -7.34 -1.73 -13.40
N ALA A 182 -6.41 -2.68 -13.30
CA ALA A 182 -6.68 -4.10 -13.56
C ALA A 182 -7.74 -4.67 -12.60
N ALA A 183 -7.65 -4.35 -11.31
CA ALA A 183 -8.65 -4.78 -10.33
C ALA A 183 -10.07 -4.30 -10.70
N GLY A 184 -10.19 -3.11 -11.29
CA GLY A 184 -11.46 -2.60 -11.83
C GLY A 184 -12.03 -3.44 -12.98
N LEU A 185 -11.18 -3.86 -13.90
CA LEU A 185 -11.58 -4.66 -15.06
C LEU A 185 -11.82 -6.14 -14.71
N VAL A 186 -11.18 -6.64 -13.66
CA VAL A 186 -11.24 -8.03 -13.21
C VAL A 186 -12.44 -8.28 -12.28
N LEU A 187 -13.02 -7.25 -11.68
CA LEU A 187 -14.21 -7.35 -10.82
C LEU A 187 -15.43 -8.02 -11.52
N PRO A 188 -15.85 -7.59 -12.73
CA PRO A 188 -16.91 -8.26 -13.48
C PRO A 188 -16.56 -9.73 -13.82
N LEU A 189 -15.30 -10.00 -14.14
CA LEU A 189 -14.81 -11.36 -14.43
C LEU A 189 -14.93 -12.27 -13.21
N MET A 190 -14.62 -11.76 -12.02
CA MET A 190 -14.78 -12.49 -10.77
C MET A 190 -16.25 -12.85 -10.52
N ALA A 191 -17.16 -11.89 -10.73
CA ALA A 191 -18.59 -12.09 -10.54
C ALA A 191 -19.15 -13.13 -11.54
N ALA A 192 -18.69 -13.10 -12.79
CA ALA A 192 -19.14 -14.04 -13.82
C ALA A 192 -18.60 -15.47 -13.63
N THR A 193 -17.36 -15.62 -13.14
CA THR A 193 -16.69 -16.92 -13.04
C THR A 193 -16.77 -17.55 -11.65
N GLY A 194 -17.17 -16.80 -10.61
CA GLY A 194 -17.20 -17.27 -9.22
C GLY A 194 -15.80 -17.57 -8.64
N THR A 195 -14.75 -17.03 -9.25
CA THR A 195 -13.36 -17.30 -8.85
C THR A 195 -13.04 -16.72 -7.47
N ASN A 196 -12.22 -17.42 -6.69
CA ASN A 196 -11.82 -16.97 -5.35
C ASN A 196 -11.16 -15.56 -5.40
N PRO A 197 -11.70 -14.56 -4.67
CA PRO A 197 -11.18 -13.20 -4.67
C PRO A 197 -9.71 -13.10 -4.24
N ALA A 198 -9.28 -13.91 -3.27
CA ALA A 198 -7.90 -13.88 -2.77
C ALA A 198 -6.90 -14.31 -3.86
N LEU A 199 -7.23 -15.33 -4.66
CA LEU A 199 -6.38 -15.78 -5.76
C LEU A 199 -6.33 -14.75 -6.89
N LEU A 200 -7.45 -14.09 -7.17
CA LEU A 200 -7.53 -13.01 -8.17
C LEU A 200 -6.69 -11.79 -7.78
N VAL A 201 -6.72 -11.40 -6.51
CA VAL A 201 -5.87 -10.31 -5.98
C VAL A 201 -4.40 -10.66 -6.14
N ILE A 202 -3.99 -11.88 -5.79
CA ILE A 202 -2.60 -12.33 -5.94
C ILE A 202 -2.19 -12.35 -7.43
N ALA A 203 -3.04 -12.88 -8.31
CA ALA A 203 -2.74 -12.93 -9.75
C ALA A 203 -2.62 -11.52 -10.36
N THR A 204 -3.55 -10.62 -10.01
CA THR A 204 -3.53 -9.22 -10.47
C THR A 204 -2.30 -8.48 -9.93
N GLY A 205 -1.97 -8.66 -8.66
CA GLY A 205 -0.79 -8.06 -8.03
C GLY A 205 0.53 -8.59 -8.59
N ALA A 206 0.60 -9.89 -8.89
CA ALA A 206 1.76 -10.47 -9.56
C ALA A 206 1.95 -9.91 -10.98
N GLY A 207 0.85 -9.70 -11.72
CA GLY A 207 0.89 -9.13 -13.07
C GLY A 207 1.26 -7.65 -13.09
N SER A 208 0.84 -6.87 -12.09
CA SER A 208 1.17 -5.44 -12.02
C SER A 208 2.66 -5.16 -11.73
N LEU A 209 3.39 -6.16 -11.23
CA LEU A 209 4.83 -6.11 -11.01
C LEU A 209 5.63 -6.69 -12.18
N PHE A 210 4.97 -7.17 -13.23
CA PHE A 210 5.63 -7.79 -14.36
C PHE A 210 6.46 -6.78 -15.14
N PHE A 211 7.75 -7.09 -15.28
CA PHE A 211 8.70 -6.46 -16.19
C PHE A 211 8.72 -4.91 -16.13
N SER A 212 9.70 -4.35 -15.42
CA SER A 212 9.97 -2.91 -15.41
C SER A 212 10.49 -2.46 -16.79
N HIS A 213 9.56 -2.05 -17.65
CA HIS A 213 9.85 -1.47 -18.96
C HIS A 213 10.40 -0.03 -18.83
N VAL A 214 10.87 0.58 -19.92
CA VAL A 214 11.46 1.94 -19.89
C VAL A 214 10.53 3.04 -19.37
N ASN A 215 9.21 2.78 -19.31
CA ASN A 215 8.22 3.70 -18.74
C ASN A 215 8.05 3.55 -17.22
N ASP A 216 8.72 2.58 -16.59
CA ASP A 216 8.71 2.37 -15.15
C ASP A 216 9.89 3.07 -14.50
N ALA A 217 9.64 3.79 -13.40
CA ALA A 217 10.71 4.38 -12.59
C ALA A 217 11.66 3.31 -12.04
N GLY A 218 11.16 2.09 -11.79
CA GLY A 218 11.97 0.95 -11.37
C GLY A 218 12.99 0.47 -12.39
N PHE A 219 12.85 0.79 -13.69
CA PHE A 219 13.86 0.46 -14.70
C PHE A 219 15.11 1.37 -14.61
N TRP A 220 14.94 2.59 -14.10
CA TRP A 220 15.98 3.62 -14.08
C TRP A 220 16.69 3.78 -12.72
N MET A 221 16.25 3.04 -11.70
CA MET A 221 16.89 2.96 -10.38
C MET A 221 17.86 1.78 -10.30
#